data_AF-A0A2X2WNW6-F1
#
_entry.id   AF-A0A2X2WNW6-F1
#
_cell.length_a   1.000
_cell.length_b   1.000
_cell.length_c   1.000
_cell.angle_alpha   90.00
_cell.angle_beta   90.00
_cell.angle_gamma   90.00
#
_symmetry.space_group_name_H-M   'P 1'
#
loop_
_entity.id
_entity.type
_entity.pdbx_description
1 polymer ?
#
loop_
_entity_poly.entity_id
_entity_poly.type
_entity_poly.pdbx_seq_one_letter_code
_entity_poly.pdbx_strand_id
1 'polypeptide(L)'
;MPRLTAKDFPQELLDYYDYYAHGKISKREFLNLAAKYAVGGVTALALFNLLKPNYALAVQVEFTDPDILPEYITYPSPNGHGEVRGYLVKPAKATGKNACGRGRTREQGAESLY
;
A
#
# COMPACT_ATOMS: atom_id res chain seq x y z
N MET A 1 -18.59 16.42 -8.49
CA MET A 1 -18.98 15.00 -8.72
C MET A 1 -18.20 14.13 -7.74
N PRO A 2 -18.79 13.05 -7.21
CA PRO A 2 -18.08 12.12 -6.33
C PRO A 2 -16.91 11.44 -7.07
N ARG A 3 -15.85 11.11 -6.33
CA ARG A 3 -14.65 10.45 -6.88
C ARG A 3 -14.98 8.98 -7.20
N LEU A 4 -14.56 8.51 -8.37
CA LEU A 4 -14.65 7.10 -8.73
C LEU A 4 -13.79 6.25 -7.79
N THR A 5 -14.29 5.06 -7.50
CA THR A 5 -13.69 4.04 -6.64
C THR A 5 -13.40 2.79 -7.46
N ALA A 6 -12.67 1.82 -6.88
CA ALA A 6 -12.40 0.56 -7.56
C ALA A 6 -13.68 -0.18 -7.98
N LYS A 7 -14.79 -0.01 -7.24
CA LYS A 7 -16.07 -0.65 -7.54
C LYS A 7 -16.72 -0.15 -8.84
N ASP A 8 -16.29 1.01 -9.32
CA ASP A 8 -16.81 1.64 -10.54
C ASP A 8 -16.13 1.13 -11.81
N PHE A 9 -15.17 0.19 -11.70
CA PHE A 9 -14.43 -0.38 -12.81
C PHE A 9 -14.61 -1.91 -12.90
N PRO A 10 -14.53 -2.49 -14.12
CA PRO A 10 -14.50 -3.93 -14.28
C PRO A 10 -13.27 -4.55 -13.59
N GLN A 11 -13.47 -5.69 -12.92
CA GLN A 11 -12.38 -6.36 -12.18
C GLN A 11 -11.18 -6.70 -13.08
N GLU A 12 -11.42 -7.23 -14.29
CA GLU A 12 -10.34 -7.59 -15.23
C GLU A 12 -9.47 -6.36 -15.60
N LEU A 13 -10.06 -5.15 -15.69
CA LEU A 13 -9.29 -3.93 -15.92
C LEU A 13 -8.41 -3.57 -14.71
N LEU A 14 -8.90 -3.78 -13.48
CA LEU A 14 -8.13 -3.59 -12.26
C LEU A 14 -6.97 -4.59 -12.16
N ASP A 15 -7.20 -5.84 -12.55
CA ASP A 15 -6.17 -6.88 -12.55
C ASP A 15 -5.04 -6.55 -13.54
N TYR A 16 -5.36 -6.04 -14.73
CA TYR A 16 -4.35 -5.56 -15.67
C TYR A 16 -3.56 -4.36 -15.12
N TYR A 17 -4.22 -3.46 -14.41
CA TYR A 17 -3.54 -2.35 -13.76
C TYR A 17 -2.62 -2.83 -12.64
N ASP A 18 -3.05 -3.81 -11.83
CA ASP A 18 -2.24 -4.47 -10.80
C ASP A 18 -0.97 -5.10 -11.41
N TYR A 19 -1.12 -5.81 -12.53
CA TYR A 19 0.01 -6.40 -13.25
C TYR A 19 0.98 -5.34 -13.75
N TYR A 20 0.48 -4.22 -14.27
CA TYR A 20 1.33 -3.10 -14.65
C TYR A 20 2.05 -2.48 -13.44
N ALA A 21 1.33 -2.22 -12.35
CA ALA A 21 1.87 -1.59 -11.14
C ALA A 21 2.95 -2.45 -10.47
N HIS A 22 2.84 -3.77 -10.57
CA HIS A 22 3.81 -4.75 -10.06
C HIS A 22 4.83 -5.20 -11.11
N GLY A 23 4.89 -4.56 -12.29
CA GLY A 23 5.91 -4.82 -13.31
C GLY A 23 5.79 -6.15 -14.04
N LYS A 24 4.64 -6.83 -13.98
CA LYS A 24 4.36 -8.07 -14.72
C LYS A 24 4.07 -7.83 -16.21
N ILE A 25 3.55 -6.65 -16.56
CA ILE A 25 3.33 -6.20 -17.94
C ILE A 25 3.86 -4.77 -18.12
N SER A 26 4.22 -4.42 -19.35
CA SER A 26 4.61 -3.07 -19.72
C SER A 26 3.40 -2.12 -19.78
N LYS A 27 3.66 -0.81 -19.69
CA LYS A 27 2.63 0.23 -19.89
C LYS A 27 1.93 0.09 -21.23
N ARG A 28 2.66 -0.33 -22.28
CA ARG A 28 2.09 -0.48 -23.63
C ARG A 28 1.12 -1.64 -23.69
N GLU A 29 1.46 -2.77 -23.08
CA GLU A 29 0.56 -3.93 -22.97
C GLU A 29 -0.69 -3.59 -22.16
N PHE A 30 -0.55 -2.87 -21.04
CA PHE A 30 -1.70 -2.38 -20.29
C PHE A 30 -2.63 -1.53 -21.17
N LEU A 31 -2.09 -0.55 -21.90
CA LEU A 31 -2.91 0.33 -22.75
C LEU A 31 -3.63 -0.44 -23.86
N ASN A 32 -2.99 -1.47 -24.42
CA ASN A 32 -3.62 -2.34 -25.42
C ASN A 32 -4.77 -3.16 -24.82
N LEU A 33 -4.58 -3.75 -23.64
CA LEU A 33 -5.62 -4.52 -22.94
C LEU A 33 -6.77 -3.62 -22.47
N ALA A 34 -6.45 -2.42 -21.98
CA ALA A 34 -7.42 -1.42 -21.53
C ALA A 34 -8.26 -0.84 -22.69
N ALA A 35 -7.80 -0.93 -23.94
CA ALA A 35 -8.55 -0.45 -25.10
C ALA A 35 -9.90 -1.17 -25.27
N LYS A 36 -10.03 -2.41 -24.81
CA LYS A 36 -11.31 -3.16 -24.77
C LYS A 36 -12.38 -2.44 -23.93
N TYR A 37 -11.96 -1.62 -22.98
CA TYR A 37 -12.82 -0.90 -22.03
C TYR A 37 -13.02 0.59 -22.41
N ALA A 38 -12.40 1.04 -23.50
CA ALA A 38 -12.40 2.41 -23.98
C ALA A 38 -13.68 2.73 -24.79
N VAL A 39 -14.84 2.73 -24.11
CA VAL A 39 -16.16 2.97 -24.72
C VAL A 39 -16.61 4.43 -24.56
N GLY A 40 -17.46 4.91 -25.48
CA GLY A 40 -18.15 6.20 -25.31
C GLY A 40 -17.24 7.44 -25.26
N GLY A 41 -16.10 7.42 -25.95
CA GLY A 41 -15.13 8.53 -25.97
C GLY A 41 -14.11 8.50 -24.82
N VAL A 42 -14.21 7.53 -23.90
CA VAL A 42 -13.16 7.24 -22.92
C VAL A 42 -12.01 6.52 -23.64
N THR A 43 -10.78 6.99 -23.48
CA THR A 43 -9.59 6.34 -24.06
C THR A 43 -8.89 5.45 -23.05
N ALA A 44 -8.07 4.50 -23.52
CA ALA A 44 -7.20 3.69 -22.65
C ALA A 44 -6.27 4.56 -21.78
N LEU A 45 -5.82 5.72 -22.31
CA LEU A 45 -5.04 6.69 -21.54
C LEU A 45 -5.88 7.40 -20.47
N ALA A 46 -7.15 7.71 -20.75
CA ALA A 46 -8.05 8.24 -19.74
C ALA A 46 -8.27 7.22 -18.61
N LEU A 47 -8.50 5.93 -18.94
CA LEU A 47 -8.60 4.85 -17.96
C LEU A 47 -7.33 4.73 -17.12
N PHE A 48 -6.15 4.78 -17.76
CA PHE A 48 -4.87 4.80 -17.07
C PHE A 48 -4.78 5.93 -16.03
N ASN A 49 -5.15 7.15 -16.42
CA ASN A 49 -5.10 8.32 -15.54
C ASN A 49 -6.10 8.23 -14.37
N LEU A 50 -7.24 7.57 -14.58
CA LEU A 50 -8.25 7.35 -13.53
C LEU A 50 -7.80 6.30 -12.50
N LEU A 51 -7.10 5.26 -12.95
CA LEU A 51 -6.65 4.15 -12.10
C LEU A 51 -5.34 4.44 -11.36
N LYS A 52 -4.48 5.28 -11.94
CA LYS A 52 -3.23 5.73 -11.35
C LYS A 52 -3.46 6.42 -9.99
N PRO A 53 -2.66 6.12 -8.95
CA PRO A 53 -2.64 6.90 -7.72
C PRO A 53 -2.39 8.38 -8.00
N ASN A 54 -3.26 9.23 -7.45
CA ASN A 54 -3.02 10.67 -7.39
C ASN A 54 -2.43 11.02 -6.02
N TYR A 55 -1.11 11.06 -5.93
CA TYR A 55 -0.40 11.32 -4.68
C TYR A 55 -0.67 12.72 -4.09
N ALA A 56 -1.05 13.70 -4.93
CA ALA A 56 -1.47 15.02 -4.43
C ALA A 56 -2.74 14.95 -3.57
N LEU A 57 -3.59 13.93 -3.81
CA LEU A 57 -4.79 13.65 -3.02
C LEU A 57 -4.56 12.56 -1.97
N ALA A 58 -3.34 12.00 -1.88
CA ALA A 58 -3.03 10.90 -0.97
C ALA A 58 -2.59 11.36 0.43
N VAL A 59 -2.26 12.64 0.59
CA VAL A 59 -1.93 13.22 1.91
C VAL A 59 -3.20 13.22 2.75
N GLN A 60 -3.28 12.28 3.70
CA GLN A 60 -4.38 12.21 4.66
C GLN A 60 -4.03 12.88 5.99
N VAL A 61 -2.74 12.84 6.35
CA VAL A 61 -2.20 13.39 7.60
C VAL A 61 -0.96 14.17 7.21
N GLU A 62 -0.90 15.43 7.64
CA GLU A 62 0.26 16.26 7.43
C GLU A 62 1.45 15.72 8.22
N PHE A 63 2.66 15.84 7.68
CA PHE A 63 3.87 15.43 8.41
C PHE A 63 4.08 16.22 9.72
N THR A 64 3.48 17.40 9.80
CA THR A 64 3.53 18.30 10.97
C THR A 64 2.27 18.22 11.84
N ASP A 65 1.41 17.23 11.60
CA ASP A 65 0.18 17.07 12.38
C ASP A 65 0.50 16.93 13.88
N PRO A 66 -0.06 17.79 14.75
CA PRO A 66 0.25 17.78 16.18
C PRO A 66 -0.26 16.53 16.91
N ASP A 67 -1.17 15.76 16.31
CA ASP A 67 -1.68 14.51 16.87
C ASP A 67 -0.78 13.31 16.55
N ILE A 68 0.35 13.49 15.85
CA ILE A 68 1.37 12.44 15.62
C ILE A 68 2.73 12.78 16.23
N LEU A 69 3.43 11.76 16.71
CA LEU A 69 4.78 11.83 17.27
C LEU A 69 5.72 10.97 16.43
N PRO A 70 6.53 11.58 15.55
CA PRO A 70 7.53 10.87 14.78
C PRO A 70 8.84 10.69 15.56
N GLU A 71 9.39 9.48 15.54
CA GLU A 71 10.62 9.12 16.23
C GLU A 71 11.46 8.17 15.37
N TYR A 72 12.78 8.33 15.40
CA TYR A 72 13.68 7.29 14.90
C TYR A 72 14.09 6.38 16.05
N ILE A 73 13.80 5.09 15.93
CA ILE A 73 14.21 4.08 16.91
C ILE A 73 15.28 3.16 16.30
N THR A 74 16.12 2.60 17.15
CA THR A 74 17.04 1.51 16.77
C THR A 74 16.62 0.25 17.51
N TYR A 75 16.63 -0.89 16.84
CA TYR A 75 16.37 -2.18 17.46
C TYR A 75 17.27 -3.28 16.89
N PRO A 76 17.60 -4.31 17.69
CA PRO A 76 18.37 -5.44 17.23
C PRO A 76 17.53 -6.34 16.32
N SER A 77 18.07 -6.67 15.16
CA SER A 77 17.59 -7.65 14.19
C SER A 77 18.61 -8.79 14.06
N PRO A 78 18.70 -9.68 15.07
CA PRO A 78 19.75 -10.71 15.15
C PRO A 78 19.72 -11.70 13.99
N ASN A 79 18.54 -11.97 13.42
CA ASN A 79 18.37 -12.83 12.24
C ASN A 79 18.40 -12.05 10.92
N GLY A 80 18.85 -10.79 10.94
CA GLY A 80 18.89 -9.89 9.78
C GLY A 80 20.17 -9.05 9.78
N HIS A 81 20.04 -7.74 9.56
CA HIS A 81 21.18 -6.84 9.35
C HIS A 81 21.85 -6.32 10.65
N GLY A 82 21.77 -7.03 11.78
CA GLY A 82 22.31 -6.53 13.05
C GLY A 82 21.41 -5.43 13.62
N GLU A 83 21.92 -4.21 13.84
CA GLU A 83 21.08 -3.10 14.28
C GLU A 83 20.34 -2.44 13.11
N VAL A 84 19.04 -2.22 13.28
CA VAL A 84 18.19 -1.58 12.27
C VAL A 84 17.60 -0.31 12.84
N ARG A 85 17.66 0.76 12.05
CA ARG A 85 17.00 2.03 12.35
C ARG A 85 15.64 2.08 11.66
N GLY A 86 14.58 2.31 12.44
CA GLY A 86 13.21 2.45 11.96
C GLY A 86 12.67 3.86 12.18
N TYR A 87 11.77 4.30 11.30
CA TYR A 87 10.97 5.50 11.51
C TYR A 87 9.61 5.09 12.08
N LEU A 88 9.33 5.50 13.30
CA LEU A 88 8.16 5.11 14.08
C LEU A 88 7.30 6.34 14.34
N VAL A 89 6.05 6.29 13.89
CA VAL A 89 5.06 7.35 14.15
C VAL A 89 3.97 6.78 15.04
N LYS A 90 3.67 7.49 16.14
CA LYS A 90 2.61 7.12 17.09
C LYS A 90 1.63 8.27 17.27
N PRO A 91 0.35 8.02 17.61
CA PRO A 91 -0.54 9.11 18.02
C PRO A 91 -0.05 9.78 19.31
N ALA A 92 -0.10 11.11 19.38
CA ALA A 92 0.43 11.90 20.48
C ALA A 92 -0.27 11.64 21.82
N LYS A 93 -1.57 11.30 21.78
CA LYS A 93 -2.41 11.09 22.97
C LYS A 93 -2.65 9.62 23.29
N ALA A 94 -1.83 8.71 22.74
CA ALA A 94 -2.05 7.29 22.94
C ALA A 94 -1.72 6.86 24.39
N THR A 95 -2.74 6.56 25.17
CA THR A 95 -2.60 5.98 26.52
C THR A 95 -2.74 4.46 26.47
N GLY A 96 -1.61 3.74 26.54
CA GLY A 96 -1.58 2.27 26.58
C GLY A 96 -0.61 1.64 25.57
N LYS A 97 -0.42 0.32 25.66
CA LYS A 97 0.38 -0.43 24.68
C LYS A 97 -0.38 -0.46 23.36
N ASN A 98 -0.03 0.43 22.44
CA ASN A 98 -0.56 0.48 21.09
C ASN A 98 -0.17 -0.81 20.38
N ALA A 99 -1.05 -1.80 20.43
CA ALA A 99 -0.81 -3.14 19.93
C ALA A 99 -0.91 -3.18 18.40
N CYS A 100 0.02 -2.52 17.70
CA CYS A 100 0.47 -3.03 16.42
C CYS A 100 1.53 -4.10 16.72
N GLY A 101 1.06 -5.29 17.07
CA GLY A 101 1.92 -6.35 17.57
C GLY A 101 1.17 -7.38 18.42
N ARG A 102 0.04 -7.91 17.95
CA ARG A 102 -0.40 -9.24 18.39
C ARG A 102 0.47 -10.29 17.67
N GLY A 103 1.78 -10.26 17.97
CA GLY A 103 2.54 -11.49 17.97
C GLY A 103 1.96 -12.34 19.08
N ARG A 104 1.17 -13.35 18.73
CA ARG A 104 0.92 -14.47 19.64
C ARG A 104 2.30 -15.06 19.93
N THR A 105 2.92 -14.67 21.04
CA THR A 105 3.92 -15.48 21.71
C THR A 105 3.20 -16.73 22.21
N ARG A 106 3.00 -17.70 21.32
CA ARG A 106 2.97 -19.09 21.73
C ARG A 106 4.43 -19.52 21.77
N GLU A 107 4.99 -19.54 22.98
CA GLU A 107 5.95 -20.58 23.30
C GLU A 107 5.21 -21.91 23.09
N GLN A 108 5.43 -22.53 21.93
CA GLN A 108 5.22 -23.96 21.78
C GLN A 108 6.58 -24.52 21.41
N GLY A 109 7.03 -25.43 22.28
CA GLY A 109 8.33 -26.03 22.23
C GLY A 109 8.63 -26.75 20.93
N ALA A 110 9.92 -26.98 20.76
CA ALA A 110 10.50 -27.86 19.76
C ALA A 110 9.79 -29.22 19.68
N GLU A 111 9.39 -29.60 18.47
CA GLU A 111 9.55 -30.93 17.85
C GLU A 111 9.47 -30.68 16.32
N SER A 112 10.57 -30.81 15.57
CA SER A 112 11.14 -32.04 14.99
C SER A 112 10.33 -32.57 13.79
N LEU A 113 11.06 -32.79 12.68
CA LEU A 113 10.69 -33.46 11.40
C LEU A 113 9.73 -32.64 10.51
N TYR A 114 10.05 -32.24 9.27
CA TYR A 114 10.84 -32.82 8.18
C TYR A 114 11.46 -31.69 7.32
#